data_AF-A0A6I4ZS96-F1
#
_entry.id   AF-A0A6I4ZS96-F1
#
_cell.length_a   1.000
_cell.length_b   1.000
_cell.length_c   1.000
_cell.angle_alpha   90.00
_cell.angle_beta   90.00
_cell.angle_gamma   90.00
#
_symmetry.space_group_name_H-M   'P 1'
#
loop_
_entity.id
_entity.type
_entity.pdbx_description
1 polymer ?
#
loop_
_entity_poly.entity_id
_entity_poly.type
_entity_poly.pdbx_seq_one_letter_code
_entity_poly.pdbx_strand_id
1 'polypeptide(L)'
;MELMWKRGCVRTLVVLSLATLALVATPGCGDGEGPEESTLSVDEYAQECAFALQIRGYAGQTGPAAYGWLAEVISPMLLTEPPPELRNFHATLLRTGVYLLLFLGDITRALDGGYAASDFPWGPVIRLQASDLDREAEALPQGVRESLEEAGCLLWSDELREAATRLGVDPMSEASGRSAQETGEGSPSGDTLGTVLQRGEVKCGVKHTQPLFGFRERDGTVSGLDIEFCKAIAAAVFGDPTRVWYIDASDASTRFDLLTDGEIDVLIRTTAIAASHDLTRGIDFASPILHAGQGFAVRKDSGIESTSDMGDAIICVYFGTRQEQRVADHFTDIGLEYDPQGLGDSPIDAFFSGRCDVLTLDTSDLASLISFRDDATDYVILPQVISIEPLAPVVREGDSEWLDIVNWVVHGLIAAEEMGITRANVESLAANPPNAEVARLLGVPFQGGDVADYGFPDPQFIQRAIAAVGNYGEIYARTVGEYIPRACTLNDLVINNSGCPDGQGGIMYSYPYR
;
A
#
# COMPACT_ATOMS: atom_id res chain seq x y z
N MET A 1 -29.42 -14.80 -32.16
CA MET A 1 -28.46 -14.69 -31.03
C MET A 1 -27.02 -14.62 -31.53
N GLU A 2 -26.50 -15.64 -32.23
CA GLU A 2 -25.09 -15.67 -32.67
C GLU A 2 -24.69 -14.48 -33.57
N LEU A 3 -25.62 -13.99 -34.41
CA LEU A 3 -25.42 -12.83 -35.29
C LEU A 3 -25.39 -11.48 -34.56
N MET A 4 -26.01 -11.39 -33.38
CA MET A 4 -26.00 -10.20 -32.52
C MET A 4 -24.79 -10.19 -31.57
N TRP A 5 -24.30 -11.38 -31.18
CA TRP A 5 -23.07 -11.55 -30.40
C TRP A 5 -21.83 -11.20 -31.23
N LYS A 6 -21.77 -11.65 -32.49
CA LYS A 6 -20.66 -11.31 -33.41
C LYS A 6 -20.58 -9.82 -33.79
N ARG A 7 -21.60 -9.01 -33.43
CA ARG A 7 -21.64 -7.56 -33.67
C ARG A 7 -21.49 -6.72 -32.39
N GLY A 8 -21.26 -7.33 -31.22
CA GLY A 8 -21.08 -6.62 -29.95
C GLY A 8 -22.34 -5.99 -29.36
N CYS A 9 -23.54 -6.33 -29.86
CA CYS A 9 -24.79 -5.64 -29.51
C CYS A 9 -25.54 -6.21 -28.28
N VAL A 10 -24.90 -7.08 -27.48
CA VAL A 10 -25.49 -7.66 -26.27
C VAL A 10 -24.51 -7.44 -25.12
N ARG A 11 -24.89 -6.59 -24.15
CA ARG A 11 -24.04 -6.30 -22.97
C ARG A 11 -24.19 -7.36 -21.87
N THR A 12 -25.40 -7.87 -21.62
CA THR A 12 -25.63 -8.86 -20.55
C THR A 12 -26.86 -9.72 -20.84
N LEU A 13 -26.77 -11.02 -20.53
CA LEU A 13 -27.87 -11.96 -20.57
C LEU A 13 -28.23 -12.35 -19.12
N VAL A 14 -29.45 -12.07 -18.67
CA VAL A 14 -29.87 -12.41 -17.29
C VAL A 14 -31.01 -13.42 -17.33
N VAL A 15 -30.78 -14.56 -16.68
CA VAL A 15 -31.79 -15.62 -16.51
C VAL A 15 -32.51 -15.38 -15.20
N LEU A 16 -33.79 -15.00 -15.28
CA LEU A 16 -34.60 -14.66 -14.10
C LEU A 16 -35.38 -15.89 -13.57
N SER A 17 -35.58 -16.93 -14.39
CA SER A 17 -36.01 -18.29 -13.97
C SER A 17 -35.84 -19.34 -15.10
N LEU A 18 -36.09 -20.63 -14.81
CA LEU A 18 -35.99 -21.75 -15.77
C LEU A 18 -36.86 -21.61 -17.04
N ALA A 19 -37.84 -20.70 -17.08
CA ALA A 19 -38.74 -20.51 -18.22
C ALA A 19 -38.70 -19.10 -18.82
N THR A 20 -37.81 -18.19 -18.36
CA THR A 20 -37.81 -16.82 -18.89
C THR A 20 -36.42 -16.21 -18.94
N LEU A 21 -36.04 -15.75 -20.13
CA LEU A 21 -34.80 -15.05 -20.45
C LEU A 21 -35.14 -13.62 -20.85
N ALA A 22 -34.51 -12.65 -20.20
CA ALA A 22 -34.60 -11.24 -20.57
C ALA A 22 -33.26 -10.78 -21.18
N LEU A 23 -33.34 -10.03 -22.28
CA LEU A 23 -32.21 -9.52 -23.04
C LEU A 23 -32.09 -8.01 -22.82
N VAL A 24 -30.90 -7.57 -22.42
CA VAL A 24 -30.57 -6.14 -22.36
C VAL A 24 -29.86 -5.76 -23.65
N ALA A 25 -30.51 -4.92 -24.46
CA ALA A 25 -29.96 -4.38 -25.70
C ALA A 25 -29.69 -2.87 -25.55
N THR A 26 -28.65 -2.37 -26.22
CA THR A 26 -28.36 -0.93 -26.31
C THR A 26 -29.38 -0.23 -27.22
N PRO A 27 -29.94 0.94 -26.83
CA PRO A 27 -30.68 1.78 -27.76
C PRO A 27 -29.74 2.28 -28.86
N GLY A 28 -30.17 2.26 -30.13
CA GLY A 28 -29.36 2.76 -31.27
C GLY A 28 -28.93 1.72 -32.31
N CYS A 29 -29.38 0.46 -32.21
CA CYS A 29 -29.17 -0.52 -33.29
C CYS A 29 -30.14 -0.26 -34.47
N GLY A 30 -29.86 0.80 -35.22
CA GLY A 30 -30.47 1.16 -36.49
C GLY A 30 -29.54 2.13 -37.22
N ASP A 31 -29.01 1.67 -38.35
CA ASP A 31 -28.27 2.43 -39.36
C ASP A 31 -26.97 3.15 -38.93
N GLY A 32 -25.87 2.37 -38.90
CA GLY A 32 -24.70 2.71 -39.70
C GLY A 32 -23.60 3.66 -39.16
N GLU A 33 -23.62 4.13 -37.91
CA GLU A 33 -22.51 4.93 -37.36
C GLU A 33 -22.02 4.41 -36.00
N GLY A 34 -20.70 4.45 -35.79
CA GLY A 34 -20.01 3.93 -34.59
C GLY A 34 -20.17 4.83 -33.35
N PRO A 35 -19.75 4.38 -32.15
CA PRO A 35 -20.01 5.12 -30.92
C PRO A 35 -19.06 6.33 -30.78
N GLU A 36 -19.63 7.53 -30.71
CA GLU A 36 -18.98 8.73 -30.17
C GLU A 36 -19.07 8.75 -28.64
N GLU A 37 -18.02 9.27 -27.98
CA GLU A 37 -17.99 9.56 -26.55
C GLU A 37 -19.19 10.44 -26.14
N SER A 38 -20.04 9.94 -25.25
CA SER A 38 -21.11 10.76 -24.66
C SER A 38 -21.23 10.54 -23.14
N THR A 39 -21.22 11.66 -22.42
CA THR A 39 -21.67 11.77 -21.03
C THR A 39 -23.15 11.40 -20.93
N LEU A 40 -23.50 10.55 -19.95
CA LEU A 40 -24.89 10.16 -19.66
C LEU A 40 -25.80 11.39 -19.52
N SER A 41 -26.94 11.37 -20.20
CA SER A 41 -27.99 12.39 -20.15
C SER A 41 -28.86 12.27 -18.89
N VAL A 42 -29.53 13.36 -18.51
CA VAL A 42 -30.42 13.42 -17.32
C VAL A 42 -31.56 12.38 -17.40
N ASP A 43 -32.05 12.09 -18.60
CA ASP A 43 -33.10 11.08 -18.82
C ASP A 43 -32.61 9.64 -18.58
N GLU A 44 -31.32 9.37 -18.77
CA GLU A 44 -30.71 8.05 -18.50
C GLU A 44 -30.53 7.80 -17.00
N TYR A 45 -30.22 8.84 -16.21
CA TYR A 45 -30.19 8.74 -14.74
C TYR A 45 -31.58 8.51 -14.14
N ALA A 46 -32.61 9.16 -14.68
CA ALA A 46 -33.99 8.96 -14.25
C ALA A 46 -34.48 7.53 -14.55
N GLN A 47 -34.06 6.92 -15.66
CA GLN A 47 -34.38 5.53 -15.99
C GLN A 47 -33.68 4.51 -15.08
N GLU A 48 -32.44 4.75 -14.67
CA GLU A 48 -31.77 3.90 -13.68
C GLU A 48 -32.42 4.01 -12.29
N CYS A 49 -32.83 5.21 -11.83
CA CYS A 49 -33.56 5.33 -10.55
C CYS A 49 -34.96 4.68 -10.64
N ALA A 50 -35.67 4.80 -11.77
CA ALA A 50 -36.96 4.14 -11.96
C ALA A 50 -36.86 2.60 -11.94
N PHE A 51 -35.77 2.05 -12.49
CA PHE A 51 -35.49 0.60 -12.43
C PHE A 51 -35.18 0.13 -11.00
N ALA A 52 -34.38 0.89 -10.24
CA ALA A 52 -34.11 0.61 -8.83
C ALA A 52 -35.39 0.66 -7.96
N LEU A 53 -36.29 1.60 -8.24
CA LEU A 53 -37.60 1.68 -7.59
C LEU A 53 -38.54 0.52 -7.98
N GLN A 54 -38.44 0.00 -9.21
CA GLN A 54 -39.16 -1.22 -9.62
C GLN A 54 -38.65 -2.48 -8.90
N ILE A 55 -37.33 -2.61 -8.74
CA ILE A 55 -36.71 -3.68 -7.95
C ILE A 55 -37.15 -3.59 -6.48
N ARG A 56 -37.17 -2.37 -5.92
CA ARG A 56 -37.69 -2.09 -4.57
C ARG A 56 -39.15 -2.53 -4.39
N GLY A 57 -40.00 -2.24 -5.38
CA GLY A 57 -41.39 -2.68 -5.40
C GLY A 57 -41.57 -4.20 -5.43
N TYR A 58 -40.64 -4.93 -6.07
CA TYR A 58 -40.64 -6.39 -6.16
C TYR A 58 -40.12 -7.07 -4.89
N ALA A 59 -39.09 -6.50 -4.25
CA ALA A 59 -38.53 -7.00 -3.00
C ALA A 59 -39.49 -6.80 -1.81
N GLY A 60 -40.23 -5.69 -1.77
CA GLY A 60 -41.26 -5.43 -0.77
C GLY A 60 -42.45 -6.42 -0.79
N GLN A 61 -42.66 -7.14 -1.89
CA GLN A 61 -43.75 -8.15 -2.02
C GLN A 61 -43.32 -9.58 -1.69
N THR A 62 -42.01 -9.86 -1.63
CA THR A 62 -41.45 -11.22 -1.56
C THR A 62 -40.75 -11.56 -0.24
N GLY A 63 -40.55 -10.57 0.63
CA GLY A 63 -40.02 -10.76 1.99
C GLY A 63 -38.48 -10.92 2.05
N PRO A 64 -37.91 -11.10 3.26
CA PRO A 64 -36.47 -10.93 3.54
C PRO A 64 -35.51 -11.79 2.70
N ALA A 65 -35.97 -12.96 2.23
CA ALA A 65 -35.15 -13.86 1.42
C ALA A 65 -34.80 -13.25 0.04
N ALA A 66 -35.64 -12.36 -0.50
CA ALA A 66 -35.36 -11.67 -1.77
C ALA A 66 -34.22 -10.63 -1.63
N TYR A 67 -34.07 -10.04 -0.43
CA TYR A 67 -33.01 -9.07 -0.15
C TYR A 67 -31.63 -9.74 -0.03
N GLY A 68 -31.56 -10.99 0.46
CA GLY A 68 -30.32 -11.78 0.48
C GLY A 68 -29.85 -12.16 -0.92
N TRP A 69 -30.78 -12.55 -1.80
CA TRP A 69 -30.45 -12.88 -3.20
C TRP A 69 -29.99 -11.64 -4.01
N LEU A 70 -30.62 -10.49 -3.79
CA LEU A 70 -30.18 -9.22 -4.40
C LEU A 70 -28.76 -8.81 -3.95
N ALA A 71 -28.41 -9.06 -2.69
CA ALA A 71 -27.07 -8.77 -2.19
C ALA A 71 -25.99 -9.66 -2.84
N GLU A 72 -26.26 -10.95 -3.06
CA GLU A 72 -25.32 -11.85 -3.76
C GLU A 72 -25.13 -11.47 -5.24
N VAL A 73 -26.14 -10.88 -5.88
CA VAL A 73 -26.07 -10.45 -7.28
C VAL A 73 -25.42 -9.06 -7.42
N ILE A 74 -25.64 -8.14 -6.48
CA ILE A 74 -25.16 -6.75 -6.55
C ILE A 74 -23.77 -6.57 -5.92
N SER A 75 -23.41 -7.32 -4.85
CA SER A 75 -22.09 -7.21 -4.22
C SER A 75 -20.90 -7.41 -5.18
N PRO A 76 -20.93 -8.35 -6.15
CA PRO A 76 -19.86 -8.47 -7.13
C PRO A 76 -19.78 -7.25 -8.07
N MET A 77 -20.90 -6.62 -8.41
CA MET A 77 -20.95 -5.42 -9.25
C MET A 77 -20.39 -4.17 -8.54
N LEU A 78 -20.48 -4.12 -7.21
CA LEU A 78 -19.93 -3.05 -6.38
C LEU A 78 -18.42 -3.19 -6.14
N LEU A 79 -17.84 -4.38 -6.35
CA LEU A 79 -16.45 -4.71 -6.03
C LEU A 79 -15.54 -4.83 -7.26
N THR A 80 -16.08 -4.76 -8.48
CA THR A 80 -15.27 -4.71 -9.72
C THR A 80 -15.06 -3.28 -10.17
N GLU A 81 -13.80 -2.89 -10.42
CA GLU A 81 -13.48 -1.56 -10.96
C GLU A 81 -14.19 -1.31 -12.30
N PRO A 82 -14.75 -0.10 -12.53
CA PRO A 82 -15.38 0.22 -13.80
C PRO A 82 -14.33 0.33 -14.92
N PRO A 83 -14.73 0.06 -16.19
CA PRO A 83 -13.88 0.27 -17.35
C PRO A 83 -13.31 1.70 -17.39
N PRO A 84 -12.12 1.92 -17.95
CA PRO A 84 -11.42 3.20 -17.93
C PRO A 84 -12.25 4.39 -18.44
N GLU A 85 -13.18 4.12 -19.36
CA GLU A 85 -14.08 5.07 -20.02
C GLU A 85 -15.13 5.70 -19.06
N LEU A 86 -15.34 5.14 -17.87
CA LEU A 86 -16.35 5.58 -16.89
C LEU A 86 -15.75 6.18 -15.61
N ARG A 87 -14.45 6.50 -15.60
CA ARG A 87 -13.71 7.05 -14.44
C ARG A 87 -14.02 8.52 -14.12
N ASN A 88 -15.23 9.00 -14.34
CA ASN A 88 -15.66 10.26 -13.73
C ASN A 88 -16.15 9.97 -12.31
N PHE A 89 -15.41 10.51 -11.33
CA PHE A 89 -15.57 10.33 -9.89
C PHE A 89 -17.03 10.50 -9.39
N HIS A 90 -17.83 11.35 -10.05
CA HIS A 90 -19.24 11.55 -9.73
C HIS A 90 -20.16 10.36 -10.04
N ALA A 91 -19.89 9.54 -11.07
CA ALA A 91 -20.80 8.46 -11.49
C ALA A 91 -20.75 7.24 -10.54
N THR A 92 -19.57 6.93 -10.01
CA THR A 92 -19.37 5.84 -9.04
C THR A 92 -19.97 6.20 -7.68
N LEU A 93 -19.83 7.46 -7.24
CA LEU A 93 -20.41 7.96 -5.99
C LEU A 93 -21.94 8.08 -6.05
N LEU A 94 -22.51 8.55 -7.18
CA LEU A 94 -23.96 8.61 -7.38
C LEU A 94 -24.61 7.22 -7.39
N ARG A 95 -23.98 6.21 -8.03
CA ARG A 95 -24.49 4.84 -7.93
C ARG A 95 -24.40 4.31 -6.50
N THR A 96 -23.23 4.43 -5.85
CA THR A 96 -23.03 3.85 -4.51
C THR A 96 -23.89 4.52 -3.44
N GLY A 97 -24.06 5.85 -3.49
CA GLY A 97 -24.88 6.63 -2.56
C GLY A 97 -26.38 6.41 -2.73
N VAL A 98 -26.90 6.41 -3.97
CA VAL A 98 -28.33 6.22 -4.24
C VAL A 98 -28.77 4.79 -3.88
N TYR A 99 -27.94 3.78 -4.15
CA TYR A 99 -28.25 2.41 -3.74
C TYR A 99 -28.18 2.22 -2.21
N LEU A 100 -27.26 2.87 -1.50
CA LEU A 100 -27.23 2.79 -0.02
C LEU A 100 -28.46 3.46 0.62
N LEU A 101 -28.87 4.63 0.10
CA LEU A 101 -29.99 5.43 0.61
C LEU A 101 -31.35 4.76 0.37
N LEU A 102 -31.53 4.09 -0.78
CA LEU A 102 -32.76 3.35 -1.09
C LEU A 102 -32.98 2.14 -0.17
N PHE A 103 -31.91 1.53 0.34
CA PHE A 103 -31.99 0.34 1.20
C PHE A 103 -32.11 0.69 2.71
N LEU A 104 -31.58 1.84 3.15
CA LEU A 104 -31.70 2.31 4.55
C LEU A 104 -33.17 2.55 4.99
N GLY A 105 -34.02 3.03 4.08
CA GLY A 105 -35.45 3.23 4.33
C GLY A 105 -36.29 1.93 4.44
N ASP A 106 -35.77 0.81 3.93
CA ASP A 106 -36.45 -0.49 3.98
C ASP A 106 -35.97 -1.34 5.16
N ILE A 107 -34.74 -1.14 5.64
CA ILE A 107 -34.23 -1.69 6.92
C ILE A 107 -35.06 -1.16 8.10
N THR A 108 -35.43 0.11 8.10
CA THR A 108 -36.29 0.72 9.13
C THR A 108 -37.70 0.10 9.16
N ARG A 109 -38.30 -0.21 8.00
CA ARG A 109 -39.61 -0.89 7.94
C ARG A 109 -39.55 -2.37 8.27
N ALA A 110 -38.44 -3.05 7.99
CA ALA A 110 -38.23 -4.43 8.42
C ALA A 110 -38.14 -4.52 9.96
N LEU A 111 -37.51 -3.56 10.62
CA LEU A 111 -37.42 -3.51 12.09
C LEU A 111 -38.77 -3.23 12.76
N ASP A 112 -39.65 -2.41 12.17
CA ASP A 112 -41.05 -2.23 12.62
C ASP A 112 -41.88 -3.52 12.56
N GLY A 113 -41.43 -4.52 11.78
CA GLY A 113 -41.99 -5.88 11.70
C GLY A 113 -41.51 -6.85 12.79
N GLY A 114 -40.66 -6.41 13.73
CA GLY A 114 -40.19 -7.20 14.88
C GLY A 114 -38.85 -7.93 14.73
N TYR A 115 -38.02 -7.53 13.76
CA TYR A 115 -36.68 -8.09 13.54
C TYR A 115 -35.59 -7.27 14.28
N ALA A 116 -34.43 -7.85 14.59
CA ALA A 116 -33.34 -7.17 15.30
C ALA A 116 -32.20 -6.75 14.36
N ALA A 117 -31.48 -5.67 14.69
CA ALA A 117 -30.35 -5.19 13.88
C ALA A 117 -29.20 -6.21 13.71
N SER A 118 -29.06 -7.15 14.65
CA SER A 118 -28.12 -8.27 14.60
C SER A 118 -28.44 -9.32 13.54
N ASP A 119 -29.66 -9.28 12.97
CA ASP A 119 -30.10 -10.22 11.94
C ASP A 119 -29.57 -9.84 10.54
N PHE A 120 -28.86 -8.70 10.42
CA PHE A 120 -28.29 -8.20 9.18
C PHE A 120 -26.74 -8.19 9.25
N PRO A 121 -26.03 -8.76 8.25
CA PRO A 121 -24.56 -8.93 8.30
C PRO A 121 -23.74 -7.62 8.12
N TRP A 122 -24.40 -6.46 8.01
CA TRP A 122 -23.76 -5.18 7.65
C TRP A 122 -23.76 -4.12 8.76
N GLY A 123 -24.12 -4.48 10.00
CA GLY A 123 -24.12 -3.55 11.14
C GLY A 123 -22.89 -2.63 11.30
N PRO A 124 -21.66 -3.04 10.92
CA PRO A 124 -20.47 -2.17 10.97
C PRO A 124 -20.30 -1.18 9.81
N VAL A 125 -21.00 -1.32 8.68
CA VAL A 125 -20.83 -0.47 7.49
C VAL A 125 -21.63 0.84 7.59
N ILE A 126 -22.59 0.92 8.51
CA ILE A 126 -23.40 2.12 8.77
C ILE A 126 -22.71 2.99 9.83
N ARG A 127 -21.47 3.41 9.55
CA ARG A 127 -20.76 4.47 10.28
C ARG A 127 -20.03 5.35 9.28
N LEU A 128 -20.79 6.17 8.56
CA LEU A 128 -20.25 7.21 7.67
C LEU A 128 -20.89 8.55 8.06
N GLN A 129 -20.08 9.59 8.19
CA GLN A 129 -20.46 10.88 8.74
C GLN A 129 -21.48 11.60 7.85
N ALA A 130 -22.65 11.89 8.42
CA ALA A 130 -23.76 12.56 7.72
C ALA A 130 -23.42 13.97 7.19
N SER A 131 -22.34 14.59 7.68
CA SER A 131 -21.89 15.92 7.24
C SER A 131 -21.28 15.95 5.84
N ASP A 132 -20.73 14.84 5.36
CA ASP A 132 -20.16 14.76 4.01
C ASP A 132 -21.23 14.60 2.94
N LEU A 133 -22.36 13.96 3.28
CA LEU A 133 -23.48 13.72 2.37
C LEU A 133 -24.24 15.01 2.02
N ASP A 134 -24.51 15.88 2.98
CA ASP A 134 -25.21 17.15 2.72
C ASP A 134 -24.37 18.09 1.84
N ARG A 135 -23.07 18.18 2.13
CA ARG A 135 -22.13 19.03 1.40
C ARG A 135 -22.01 18.62 -0.07
N GLU A 136 -22.06 17.32 -0.36
CA GLU A 136 -22.00 16.76 -1.72
C GLU A 136 -23.34 16.86 -2.44
N ALA A 137 -24.47 16.70 -1.73
CA ALA A 137 -25.80 16.91 -2.31
C ALA A 137 -26.02 18.37 -2.73
N GLU A 138 -25.50 19.33 -1.95
CA GLU A 138 -25.52 20.76 -2.29
C GLU A 138 -24.60 21.13 -3.48
N ALA A 139 -23.60 20.29 -3.78
CA ALA A 139 -22.68 20.49 -4.91
C ALA A 139 -23.27 20.06 -6.28
N LEU A 140 -24.43 19.39 -6.30
CA LEU A 140 -25.09 18.96 -7.53
C LEU A 140 -25.70 20.14 -8.32
N PRO A 141 -25.65 20.11 -9.67
CA PRO A 141 -26.36 21.09 -10.48
C PRO A 141 -27.86 21.10 -10.15
N GLN A 142 -28.44 22.30 -9.98
CA GLN A 142 -29.79 22.49 -9.44
C GLN A 142 -30.86 21.63 -10.12
N GLY A 143 -30.87 21.53 -11.46
CA GLY A 143 -31.86 20.74 -12.19
C GLY A 143 -31.73 19.22 -11.98
N VAL A 144 -30.53 18.73 -11.68
CA VAL A 144 -30.28 17.32 -11.34
C VAL A 144 -30.76 17.04 -9.92
N ARG A 145 -30.46 17.94 -8.98
CA ARG A 145 -30.91 17.85 -7.59
C ARG A 145 -32.44 17.85 -7.48
N GLU A 146 -33.12 18.78 -8.17
CA GLU A 146 -34.59 18.86 -8.18
C GLU A 146 -35.24 17.60 -8.79
N SER A 147 -34.67 17.04 -9.85
CA SER A 147 -35.18 15.81 -10.48
C SER A 147 -35.02 14.58 -9.57
N LEU A 148 -33.93 14.51 -8.81
CA LEU A 148 -33.68 13.42 -7.85
C LEU A 148 -34.54 13.55 -6.59
N GLU A 149 -34.81 14.76 -6.13
CA GLU A 149 -35.74 15.05 -5.03
C GLU A 149 -37.19 14.69 -5.43
N GLU A 150 -37.64 15.08 -6.63
CA GLU A 150 -38.99 14.78 -7.13
C GLU A 150 -39.20 13.27 -7.38
N ALA A 151 -38.14 12.55 -7.74
CA ALA A 151 -38.13 11.09 -7.86
C ALA A 151 -38.01 10.36 -6.50
N GLY A 152 -37.76 11.06 -5.39
CA GLY A 152 -37.59 10.48 -4.05
C GLY A 152 -36.27 9.71 -3.87
N CYS A 153 -35.23 10.06 -4.64
CA CYS A 153 -33.93 9.39 -4.67
C CYS A 153 -32.86 10.09 -3.78
N LEU A 154 -33.19 11.18 -3.07
CA LEU A 154 -32.34 11.89 -2.11
C LEU A 154 -33.01 11.91 -0.72
N LEU A 155 -32.25 11.63 0.33
CA LEU A 155 -32.65 11.76 1.74
C LEU A 155 -31.71 12.75 2.42
N TRP A 156 -32.26 13.71 3.16
CA TRP A 156 -31.47 14.75 3.84
C TRP A 156 -30.97 14.26 5.21
N SER A 157 -29.90 14.88 5.73
CA SER A 157 -29.27 14.47 7.00
C SER A 157 -30.22 14.35 8.20
N ASP A 158 -31.29 15.13 8.24
CA ASP A 158 -32.30 15.07 9.29
C ASP A 158 -33.14 13.77 9.24
N GLU A 159 -33.42 13.25 8.05
CA GLU A 159 -34.15 11.99 7.85
C GLU A 159 -33.26 10.77 8.17
N LEU A 160 -31.97 10.86 7.86
CA LEU A 160 -30.96 9.86 8.24
C LEU A 160 -30.71 9.86 9.76
N ARG A 161 -30.69 11.02 10.41
CA ARG A 161 -30.59 11.13 11.88
C ARG A 161 -31.79 10.51 12.57
N GLU A 162 -33.00 10.71 12.04
CA GLU A 162 -34.21 10.13 12.60
C GLU A 162 -34.23 8.59 12.44
N ALA A 163 -33.76 8.08 11.29
CA ALA A 163 -33.61 6.65 11.06
C ALA A 163 -32.55 6.01 11.98
N ALA A 164 -31.38 6.64 12.15
CA ALA A 164 -30.31 6.15 13.02
C ALA A 164 -30.71 6.13 14.51
N THR A 165 -31.39 7.19 14.98
CA THR A 165 -31.92 7.28 16.34
C THR A 165 -32.94 6.17 16.64
N ARG A 166 -33.79 5.82 15.66
CA ARG A 166 -34.76 4.72 15.78
C ARG A 166 -34.11 3.33 15.77
N LEU A 167 -32.94 3.21 15.14
CA LEU A 167 -32.11 1.99 15.12
C LEU A 167 -31.30 1.79 16.42
N GLY A 168 -31.39 2.71 17.38
CA GLY A 168 -30.60 2.66 18.62
C GLY A 168 -29.11 2.90 18.42
N VAL A 169 -28.74 3.45 17.26
CA VAL A 169 -27.36 3.84 16.93
C VAL A 169 -27.28 5.35 17.13
N ASP A 170 -26.65 5.79 18.22
CA ASP A 170 -26.38 7.21 18.43
C ASP A 170 -25.36 7.66 17.37
N PRO A 171 -25.71 8.59 16.45
CA PRO A 171 -24.80 9.03 15.40
C PRO A 171 -23.53 9.70 15.94
N MET A 172 -23.46 9.98 17.26
CA MET A 172 -22.32 10.64 17.89
C MET A 172 -21.87 10.07 19.25
N SER A 173 -22.33 8.89 19.72
CA SER A 173 -21.79 8.37 21.00
C SER A 173 -20.45 7.66 20.81
N GLU A 174 -19.39 8.33 21.22
CA GLU A 174 -18.11 7.73 21.58
C GLU A 174 -18.27 6.63 22.64
N ALA A 175 -17.35 5.68 22.61
CA ALA A 175 -17.10 4.71 23.64
C ALA A 175 -16.77 5.40 24.98
N SER A 176 -17.77 5.64 25.83
CA SER A 176 -17.56 5.97 27.25
C SER A 176 -17.98 4.80 28.12
N GLY A 177 -16.97 4.00 28.48
CA GLY A 177 -17.08 2.83 29.36
C GLY A 177 -15.76 2.45 30.02
N ARG A 178 -14.84 3.41 30.23
CA ARG A 178 -13.79 3.33 31.24
C ARG A 178 -13.66 4.70 31.91
N SER A 179 -13.65 4.66 33.24
CA SER A 179 -13.68 5.84 34.11
C SER A 179 -12.58 6.83 33.76
N ALA A 180 -12.97 8.11 33.74
CA ALA A 180 -12.11 9.26 33.60
C ALA A 180 -10.84 9.16 34.46
N GLN A 181 -9.71 9.06 33.77
CA GLN A 181 -8.46 9.63 34.25
C GLN A 181 -7.80 10.31 33.04
N GLU A 182 -7.84 11.64 33.08
CA GLU A 182 -7.10 12.63 32.30
C GLU A 182 -7.03 12.44 30.78
N THR A 183 -7.74 13.32 30.08
CA THR A 183 -7.58 13.66 28.67
C THR A 183 -6.11 13.93 28.35
N GLY A 184 -5.48 13.04 27.57
CA GLY A 184 -4.27 13.36 26.83
C GLY A 184 -4.66 14.25 25.65
N GLU A 185 -4.09 15.45 25.63
CA GLU A 185 -4.09 16.36 24.49
C GLU A 185 -3.70 15.60 23.21
N GLY A 186 -4.29 15.95 22.07
CA GLY A 186 -3.68 15.59 20.79
C GLY A 186 -2.25 16.12 20.83
N SER A 187 -1.26 15.23 20.73
CA SER A 187 0.15 15.61 20.81
C SER A 187 0.39 16.73 19.80
N PRO A 188 1.08 17.81 20.20
CA PRO A 188 1.53 18.78 19.22
C PRO A 188 2.32 18.04 18.14
N SER A 189 2.07 18.39 16.87
CA SER A 189 2.96 18.05 15.77
C SER A 189 4.41 18.33 16.23
N GLY A 190 5.21 17.30 16.49
CA GLY A 190 6.60 17.43 16.94
C GLY A 190 7.01 16.74 18.26
N ASP A 191 6.16 15.92 18.92
CA ASP A 191 6.60 15.09 20.07
C ASP A 191 6.25 13.60 19.90
N THR A 192 6.70 13.01 18.79
CA THR A 192 6.51 11.56 18.57
C THR A 192 7.32 10.74 19.58
N LEU A 193 8.54 11.16 19.95
CA LEU A 193 9.35 10.46 20.93
C LEU A 193 8.66 10.39 22.29
N GLY A 194 8.15 11.51 22.82
CA GLY A 194 7.43 11.54 24.08
C GLY A 194 6.19 10.65 24.05
N THR A 195 5.44 10.68 22.95
CA THR A 195 4.28 9.81 22.73
C THR A 195 4.67 8.32 22.73
N VAL A 196 5.73 7.96 22.02
CA VAL A 196 6.28 6.60 21.97
C VAL A 196 6.75 6.14 23.34
N LEU A 197 7.51 6.97 24.07
CA LEU A 197 8.01 6.67 25.41
C LEU A 197 6.87 6.48 26.42
N GLN A 198 5.86 7.35 26.38
CA GLN A 198 4.69 7.24 27.25
C GLN A 198 3.89 5.97 26.97
N ARG A 199 3.72 5.61 25.69
CA ARG A 199 3.02 4.39 25.26
C ARG A 199 3.83 3.12 25.54
N GLY A 200 5.16 3.20 25.49
CA GLY A 200 6.08 2.09 25.77
C GLY A 200 6.32 1.14 24.59
N GLU A 201 5.96 1.55 23.37
CA GLU A 201 6.22 0.82 22.12
C GLU A 201 6.14 1.75 20.88
N VAL A 202 6.89 1.39 19.84
CA VAL A 202 6.84 2.03 18.52
C VAL A 202 5.74 1.38 17.67
N LYS A 203 4.82 2.17 17.13
CA LYS A 203 3.88 1.73 16.10
C LYS A 203 4.53 1.90 14.73
N CYS A 204 4.93 0.79 14.12
CA CYS A 204 5.55 0.77 12.80
C CYS A 204 4.53 0.36 11.74
N GLY A 205 4.29 1.21 10.75
CA GLY A 205 3.51 0.87 9.57
C GLY A 205 4.36 0.06 8.59
N VAL A 206 3.90 -1.15 8.27
CA VAL A 206 4.65 -2.12 7.46
C VAL A 206 3.72 -2.84 6.49
N LYS A 207 4.28 -3.47 5.45
CA LYS A 207 3.51 -4.46 4.68
C LYS A 207 3.31 -5.73 5.50
N HIS A 208 2.20 -6.41 5.25
CA HIS A 208 1.97 -7.81 5.65
C HIS A 208 1.98 -8.77 4.46
N THR A 209 2.13 -8.25 3.25
CA THR A 209 1.87 -8.97 2.00
C THR A 209 3.10 -9.11 1.10
N GLN A 210 4.28 -8.62 1.51
CA GLN A 210 5.48 -8.64 0.67
C GLN A 210 6.63 -9.43 1.33
N PRO A 211 6.79 -10.72 0.95
CA PRO A 211 7.95 -11.53 1.31
C PRO A 211 9.28 -10.80 1.21
N LEU A 212 10.22 -11.12 2.11
CA LEU A 212 11.54 -10.51 2.30
C LEU A 212 11.55 -9.07 2.87
N PHE A 213 10.44 -8.32 2.80
CA PHE A 213 10.36 -6.93 3.26
C PHE A 213 9.49 -6.76 4.50
N GLY A 214 8.19 -6.94 4.31
CA GLY A 214 7.16 -6.89 5.34
C GLY A 214 6.12 -7.94 5.01
N PHE A 215 6.23 -9.08 5.67
CA PHE A 215 5.37 -10.22 5.41
C PHE A 215 4.86 -10.82 6.71
N ARG A 216 3.54 -11.08 6.76
CA ARG A 216 2.90 -11.76 7.87
C ARG A 216 2.77 -13.24 7.55
N GLU A 217 3.47 -14.04 8.34
CA GLU A 217 3.39 -15.49 8.28
C GLU A 217 2.05 -16.01 8.79
N ARG A 218 1.74 -17.28 8.49
CA ARG A 218 0.50 -17.94 8.93
C ARG A 218 0.38 -18.04 10.45
N ASP A 219 1.51 -18.10 11.16
CA ASP A 219 1.54 -18.10 12.63
C ASP A 219 1.38 -16.70 13.24
N GLY A 220 1.22 -15.67 12.41
CA GLY A 220 1.04 -14.29 12.80
C GLY A 220 2.35 -13.52 13.00
N THR A 221 3.51 -14.18 12.92
CA THR A 221 4.80 -13.47 12.98
C THR A 221 4.99 -12.58 11.76
N VAL A 222 5.68 -11.45 11.93
CA VAL A 222 6.00 -10.53 10.84
C VAL A 222 7.51 -10.48 10.68
N SER A 223 8.00 -10.59 9.45
CA SER A 223 9.44 -10.63 9.16
C SER A 223 9.79 -9.94 7.83
N GLY A 224 11.08 -9.64 7.68
CA GLY A 224 11.67 -9.02 6.49
C GLY A 224 12.49 -7.76 6.79
N LEU A 225 13.07 -7.16 5.74
CA LEU A 225 13.96 -6.00 5.82
C LEU A 225 13.34 -4.84 6.61
N ASP A 226 12.12 -4.45 6.25
CA ASP A 226 11.42 -3.32 6.88
C ASP A 226 11.21 -3.58 8.38
N ILE A 227 10.90 -4.83 8.74
CA ILE A 227 10.66 -5.26 10.11
C ILE A 227 11.91 -5.17 10.97
N GLU A 228 13.09 -5.51 10.41
CA GLU A 228 14.36 -5.40 11.13
C GLU A 228 14.71 -3.95 11.46
N PHE A 229 14.36 -2.99 10.60
CA PHE A 229 14.53 -1.57 10.93
C PHE A 229 13.53 -1.08 11.98
N CYS A 230 12.27 -1.53 11.96
CA CYS A 230 11.34 -1.24 13.06
C CYS A 230 11.88 -1.76 14.41
N LYS A 231 12.43 -2.99 14.44
CA LYS A 231 13.06 -3.58 15.63
C LYS A 231 14.30 -2.80 16.07
N ALA A 232 15.10 -2.31 15.13
CA ALA A 232 16.28 -1.50 15.42
C ALA A 232 15.89 -0.21 16.13
N ILE A 233 14.84 0.49 15.65
CA ILE A 233 14.33 1.71 16.27
C ILE A 233 13.80 1.42 17.68
N ALA A 234 13.02 0.36 17.88
CA ALA A 234 12.56 -0.01 19.22
C ALA A 234 13.70 -0.42 20.16
N ALA A 235 14.71 -1.14 19.67
CA ALA A 235 15.89 -1.45 20.46
C ALA A 235 16.70 -0.20 20.83
N ALA A 236 16.79 0.79 19.94
CA ALA A 236 17.41 2.07 20.23
C ALA A 236 16.64 2.86 21.31
N VAL A 237 15.31 2.95 21.19
CA VAL A 237 14.47 3.74 22.10
C VAL A 237 14.28 3.05 23.46
N PHE A 238 14.05 1.75 23.47
CA PHE A 238 13.64 0.99 24.67
C PHE A 238 14.68 -0.01 25.18
N GLY A 239 15.73 -0.28 24.40
CA GLY A 239 16.64 -1.40 24.67
C GLY A 239 16.01 -2.77 24.47
N ASP A 240 14.85 -2.84 23.82
CA ASP A 240 14.08 -4.07 23.62
C ASP A 240 13.46 -4.07 22.21
N PRO A 241 13.93 -4.94 21.28
CA PRO A 241 13.41 -4.99 19.91
C PRO A 241 11.97 -5.49 19.82
N THR A 242 11.40 -6.01 20.91
CA THR A 242 10.01 -6.48 20.94
C THR A 242 9.01 -5.36 21.24
N ARG A 243 9.47 -4.15 21.56
CA ARG A 243 8.63 -2.95 21.78
C ARG A 243 8.20 -2.29 20.48
N VAL A 244 7.64 -3.10 19.58
CA VAL A 244 7.09 -2.68 18.30
C VAL A 244 5.70 -3.28 18.13
N TRP A 245 4.75 -2.42 17.75
CA TRP A 245 3.48 -2.83 17.19
C TRP A 245 3.50 -2.66 15.68
N TYR A 246 3.26 -3.74 14.93
CA TYR A 246 3.20 -3.71 13.47
C TYR A 246 1.77 -3.42 12.99
N ILE A 247 1.58 -2.28 12.32
CA ILE A 247 0.31 -1.87 11.72
C ILE A 247 0.36 -2.16 10.23
N ASP A 248 -0.72 -2.75 9.72
CA ASP A 248 -0.85 -3.07 8.31
C ASP A 248 -0.97 -1.78 7.48
N ALA A 249 0.09 -1.46 6.75
CA ALA A 249 0.12 -0.40 5.77
C ALA A 249 0.24 -0.98 4.35
N SER A 250 -0.22 -2.22 4.11
CA SER A 250 -0.10 -2.88 2.80
C SER A 250 -0.82 -2.11 1.69
N ASP A 251 -1.97 -1.50 2.01
CA ASP A 251 -2.68 -0.64 1.08
C ASP A 251 -1.86 0.63 0.77
N ALA A 252 -1.53 0.77 -0.50
CA ALA A 252 -0.79 1.91 -0.99
C ALA A 252 -1.59 3.23 -0.85
N SER A 253 -2.91 3.24 -1.00
CA SER A 253 -3.68 4.50 -0.95
C SER A 253 -3.66 5.17 0.41
N THR A 254 -3.68 4.38 1.48
CA THR A 254 -3.91 4.87 2.86
C THR A 254 -2.65 4.93 3.72
N ARG A 255 -1.52 4.35 3.25
CA ARG A 255 -0.29 4.24 4.05
C ARG A 255 0.25 5.55 4.64
N PHE A 256 0.09 6.67 3.93
CA PHE A 256 0.55 7.97 4.39
C PHE A 256 -0.46 8.61 5.35
N ASP A 257 -1.75 8.39 5.12
CA ASP A 257 -2.81 8.86 6.02
C ASP A 257 -2.65 8.23 7.41
N LEU A 258 -2.31 6.93 7.48
CA LEU A 258 -1.96 6.27 8.75
C LEU A 258 -0.85 7.01 9.51
N LEU A 259 0.13 7.58 8.80
CA LEU A 259 1.24 8.29 9.40
C LEU A 259 0.83 9.71 9.83
N THR A 260 0.14 10.44 8.96
CA THR A 260 -0.29 11.82 9.24
C THR A 260 -1.38 11.89 10.31
N ASP A 261 -2.24 10.87 10.39
CA ASP A 261 -3.31 10.76 11.40
C ASP A 261 -2.77 10.29 12.76
N GLY A 262 -1.48 9.93 12.85
CA GLY A 262 -0.86 9.49 14.11
C GLY A 262 -1.17 8.04 14.48
N GLU A 263 -1.76 7.26 13.56
CA GLU A 263 -2.00 5.83 13.77
C GLU A 263 -0.68 5.06 13.83
N ILE A 264 0.34 5.47 13.08
CA ILE A 264 1.72 4.97 13.15
C ILE A 264 2.71 6.10 13.49
N ASP A 265 3.86 5.74 14.07
CA ASP A 265 4.94 6.69 14.37
C ASP A 265 5.95 6.78 13.22
N VAL A 266 6.13 5.67 12.50
CA VAL A 266 7.06 5.56 11.38
C VAL A 266 6.49 4.57 10.37
N LEU A 267 6.63 4.88 9.08
CA LEU A 267 6.28 4.00 7.97
C LEU A 267 7.55 3.42 7.36
N ILE A 268 7.75 2.11 7.48
CA ILE A 268 8.87 1.38 6.85
C ILE A 268 8.23 0.28 6.01
N ARG A 269 8.03 0.58 4.72
CA ARG A 269 7.10 -0.17 3.86
C ARG A 269 7.50 -0.10 2.39
N THR A 270 8.77 -0.37 2.06
CA THR A 270 9.31 -0.26 0.68
C THR A 270 8.88 1.04 -0.02
N THR A 271 8.95 2.17 0.69
CA THR A 271 8.42 3.44 0.17
C THR A 271 9.53 4.22 -0.52
N ALA A 272 9.39 4.42 -1.83
CA ALA A 272 10.34 5.21 -2.60
C ALA A 272 10.25 6.71 -2.27
N ILE A 273 11.40 7.35 -2.10
CA ILE A 273 11.51 8.81 -2.03
C ILE A 273 11.11 9.39 -3.39
N ALA A 274 10.11 10.27 -3.39
CA ALA A 274 9.68 10.98 -4.58
C ALA A 274 9.24 12.40 -4.23
N ALA A 275 9.63 13.38 -5.06
CA ALA A 275 9.27 14.78 -4.83
C ALA A 275 7.76 15.01 -4.72
N SER A 276 6.95 14.22 -5.43
CA SER A 276 5.49 14.30 -5.32
C SER A 276 4.96 13.85 -3.96
N HIS A 277 5.64 12.93 -3.27
CA HIS A 277 5.28 12.53 -1.92
C HIS A 277 5.79 13.57 -0.90
N ASP A 278 7.08 13.90 -1.00
CA ASP A 278 7.81 14.77 -0.07
C ASP A 278 7.18 16.18 0.01
N LEU A 279 6.90 16.79 -1.14
CA LEU A 279 6.43 18.18 -1.19
C LEU A 279 4.94 18.38 -0.89
N THR A 280 4.14 17.31 -0.77
CA THR A 280 2.66 17.46 -0.74
C THR A 280 1.94 16.69 0.35
N ARG A 281 2.62 15.81 1.10
CA ARG A 281 1.95 14.86 2.01
C ARG A 281 2.19 15.13 3.49
N GLY A 282 2.96 16.16 3.87
CA GLY A 282 3.25 16.44 5.28
C GLY A 282 4.10 15.33 5.92
N ILE A 283 5.04 14.78 5.16
CA ILE A 283 5.91 13.68 5.57
C ILE A 283 7.36 14.04 5.24
N ASP A 284 8.29 13.50 6.02
CA ASP A 284 9.73 13.57 5.75
C ASP A 284 10.29 12.16 5.54
N PHE A 285 11.29 12.05 4.67
CA PHE A 285 12.01 10.81 4.44
C PHE A 285 13.31 10.76 5.24
N ALA A 286 13.56 9.59 5.86
CA ALA A 286 14.86 9.25 6.40
C ALA A 286 15.83 8.80 5.28
N SER A 287 17.04 8.42 5.66
CA SER A 287 18.04 7.84 4.76
C SER A 287 17.56 6.52 4.16
N PRO A 288 17.80 6.29 2.86
CA PRO A 288 17.45 5.04 2.20
C PRO A 288 18.05 3.81 2.90
N ILE A 289 17.23 2.77 3.04
CA ILE A 289 17.64 1.45 3.57
C ILE A 289 17.80 0.41 2.46
N LEU A 290 17.30 0.72 1.26
CA LEU A 290 17.49 -0.08 0.06
C LEU A 290 17.40 0.81 -1.17
N HIS A 291 18.35 0.69 -2.08
CA HIS A 291 18.22 1.21 -3.43
C HIS A 291 17.66 0.12 -4.33
N ALA A 292 16.36 0.21 -4.58
CA ALA A 292 15.68 -0.59 -5.58
C ALA A 292 15.72 0.15 -6.93
N GLY A 293 14.98 -0.40 -7.88
CA GLY A 293 14.82 0.15 -9.21
C GLY A 293 14.28 -0.91 -10.13
N GLN A 294 13.80 -0.47 -11.29
CA GLN A 294 13.31 -1.35 -12.32
C GLN A 294 14.48 -2.22 -12.80
N GLY A 295 14.34 -3.52 -12.61
CA GLY A 295 15.32 -4.54 -12.98
C GLY A 295 14.69 -5.60 -13.85
N PHE A 296 15.38 -6.74 -13.95
CA PHE A 296 15.01 -7.84 -14.83
C PHE A 296 15.21 -9.17 -14.12
N ALA A 297 14.20 -10.03 -14.19
CA ALA A 297 14.27 -11.42 -13.80
C ALA A 297 14.22 -12.32 -15.03
N VAL A 298 15.02 -13.39 -15.00
CA VAL A 298 15.10 -14.39 -16.08
C VAL A 298 15.10 -15.79 -15.48
N ARG A 299 14.82 -16.80 -16.31
CA ARG A 299 15.07 -18.20 -15.94
C ARG A 299 16.57 -18.47 -15.91
N LYS A 300 17.02 -19.25 -14.94
CA LYS A 300 18.44 -19.56 -14.73
C LYS A 300 19.08 -20.31 -15.91
N ASP A 301 18.28 -21.07 -16.67
CA ASP A 301 18.70 -21.82 -17.85
C ASP A 301 18.58 -21.04 -19.17
N SER A 302 18.15 -19.77 -19.14
CA SER A 302 17.96 -18.94 -20.33
C SER A 302 19.27 -18.56 -21.04
N GLY A 303 20.40 -18.59 -20.32
CA GLY A 303 21.69 -18.08 -20.80
C GLY A 303 21.81 -16.55 -20.84
N ILE A 304 20.80 -15.83 -20.35
CA ILE A 304 20.81 -14.35 -20.23
C ILE A 304 21.50 -13.98 -18.91
N GLU A 305 22.64 -13.30 -18.98
CA GLU A 305 23.40 -12.84 -17.80
C GLU A 305 23.36 -11.32 -17.63
N SER A 306 22.92 -10.60 -18.67
CA SER A 306 22.90 -9.14 -18.72
C SER A 306 21.84 -8.63 -19.70
N THR A 307 21.52 -7.34 -19.61
CA THR A 307 20.64 -6.68 -20.59
C THR A 307 21.19 -6.71 -22.02
N SER A 308 22.50 -6.85 -22.20
CA SER A 308 23.11 -7.02 -23.53
C SER A 308 22.82 -8.37 -24.20
N ASP A 309 22.40 -9.38 -23.42
CA ASP A 309 22.07 -10.71 -23.95
C ASP A 309 20.59 -10.82 -24.38
N MET A 310 19.82 -9.73 -24.24
CA MET A 310 18.35 -9.73 -24.41
C MET A 310 17.87 -9.34 -25.82
N GLY A 311 18.75 -9.28 -26.83
CA GLY A 311 18.39 -8.75 -28.16
C GLY A 311 17.22 -9.47 -28.86
N ASP A 312 17.07 -10.78 -28.67
CA ASP A 312 15.95 -11.58 -29.21
C ASP A 312 14.96 -12.03 -28.11
N ALA A 313 15.13 -11.54 -26.88
CA ALA A 313 14.36 -12.02 -25.73
C ALA A 313 12.98 -11.34 -25.66
N ILE A 314 11.96 -12.13 -25.32
CA ILE A 314 10.61 -11.60 -25.10
C ILE A 314 10.54 -10.99 -23.69
N ILE A 315 10.29 -9.68 -23.60
CA ILE A 315 10.20 -8.95 -22.33
C ILE A 315 8.74 -8.70 -21.95
N CYS A 316 8.32 -9.29 -20.84
CA CYS A 316 7.03 -9.07 -20.20
C CYS A 316 7.02 -7.75 -19.43
N VAL A 317 6.18 -6.80 -19.86
CA VAL A 317 6.01 -5.48 -19.23
C VAL A 317 4.54 -5.06 -19.26
N TYR A 318 4.12 -4.21 -18.31
CA TYR A 318 2.79 -3.59 -18.34
C TYR A 318 2.75 -2.46 -19.38
N PHE A 319 1.91 -2.59 -20.42
CA PHE A 319 1.72 -1.57 -21.45
C PHE A 319 1.10 -0.27 -20.92
N GLY A 320 1.47 0.85 -21.55
CA GLY A 320 1.00 2.19 -21.21
C GLY A 320 1.60 2.76 -19.93
N THR A 321 2.66 2.14 -19.39
CA THR A 321 3.27 2.52 -18.11
C THR A 321 4.60 3.23 -18.30
N ARG A 322 5.05 3.94 -17.25
CA ARG A 322 6.40 4.50 -17.21
C ARG A 322 7.48 3.41 -17.27
N GLN A 323 7.17 2.20 -16.78
CA GLN A 323 8.09 1.07 -16.83
C GLN A 323 8.37 0.60 -18.27
N GLU A 324 7.34 0.57 -19.12
CA GLU A 324 7.50 0.28 -20.55
C GLU A 324 8.43 1.31 -21.21
N GLN A 325 8.18 2.61 -20.99
CA GLN A 325 9.00 3.68 -21.56
C GLN A 325 10.48 3.56 -21.15
N ARG A 326 10.75 3.28 -19.87
CA ARG A 326 12.12 3.11 -19.36
C ARG A 326 12.85 1.95 -20.02
N VAL A 327 12.17 0.83 -20.26
CA VAL A 327 12.74 -0.31 -21.01
C VAL A 327 13.07 0.13 -22.43
N ALA A 328 12.14 0.81 -23.10
CA ALA A 328 12.35 1.32 -24.45
C ALA A 328 13.58 2.25 -24.55
N ASP A 329 13.68 3.19 -23.62
CA ASP A 329 14.79 4.15 -23.54
C ASP A 329 16.12 3.41 -23.29
N HIS A 330 16.16 2.48 -22.32
CA HIS A 330 17.37 1.72 -21.99
C HIS A 330 17.88 0.88 -23.17
N PHE A 331 17.00 0.16 -23.86
CA PHE A 331 17.39 -0.66 -25.01
C PHE A 331 17.84 0.20 -26.20
N THR A 332 17.23 1.37 -26.39
CA THR A 332 17.68 2.37 -27.36
C THR A 332 19.10 2.86 -27.04
N ASP A 333 19.38 3.17 -25.77
CA ASP A 333 20.69 3.69 -25.32
C ASP A 333 21.83 2.69 -25.51
N ILE A 334 21.55 1.39 -25.33
CA ILE A 334 22.55 0.32 -25.55
C ILE A 334 22.58 -0.19 -27.00
N GLY A 335 21.74 0.37 -27.88
CA GLY A 335 21.69 0.01 -29.31
C GLY A 335 21.16 -1.39 -29.59
N LEU A 336 20.28 -1.91 -28.73
CA LEU A 336 19.62 -3.20 -28.93
C LEU A 336 18.15 -3.00 -29.31
N GLU A 337 17.71 -3.72 -30.34
CA GLU A 337 16.30 -3.89 -30.59
C GLU A 337 15.71 -4.77 -29.47
N TYR A 338 14.47 -4.49 -29.06
CA TYR A 338 13.74 -5.29 -28.09
C TYR A 338 12.31 -5.47 -28.59
N ASP A 339 11.71 -6.64 -28.32
CA ASP A 339 10.32 -6.94 -28.66
C ASP A 339 9.44 -6.92 -27.40
N PRO A 340 8.77 -5.79 -27.08
CA PRO A 340 7.83 -5.76 -25.98
C PRO A 340 6.57 -6.57 -26.34
N GLN A 341 6.35 -7.65 -25.60
CA GLN A 341 5.08 -8.37 -25.65
C GLN A 341 4.24 -7.93 -24.45
N GLY A 342 3.36 -6.96 -24.64
CA GLY A 342 2.29 -6.79 -23.69
C GLY A 342 1.18 -7.77 -24.02
N LEU A 343 1.12 -8.76 -23.14
CA LEU A 343 0.16 -9.83 -23.23
C LEU A 343 -1.16 -9.30 -22.67
N GLY A 344 -2.28 -9.75 -23.21
CA GLY A 344 -3.61 -9.41 -22.67
C GLY A 344 -3.84 -9.93 -21.24
N ASP A 345 -2.91 -10.75 -20.73
CA ASP A 345 -2.87 -11.29 -19.38
C ASP A 345 -1.78 -10.58 -18.54
N SER A 346 -1.78 -10.80 -17.22
CA SER A 346 -0.72 -10.33 -16.32
C SER A 346 0.70 -10.68 -16.85
N PRO A 347 1.60 -9.69 -17.03
CA PRO A 347 3.01 -9.93 -17.40
C PRO A 347 3.72 -10.93 -16.48
N ILE A 348 3.31 -10.95 -15.20
CA ILE A 348 3.83 -11.88 -14.20
C ILE A 348 3.47 -13.32 -14.57
N ASP A 349 2.18 -13.59 -14.83
CA ASP A 349 1.69 -14.93 -15.18
C ASP A 349 2.29 -15.41 -16.52
N ALA A 350 2.45 -14.49 -17.46
CA ALA A 350 3.09 -14.77 -18.73
C ALA A 350 4.55 -15.19 -18.59
N PHE A 351 5.34 -14.50 -17.76
CA PHE A 351 6.72 -14.88 -17.49
C PHE A 351 6.80 -16.27 -16.84
N PHE A 352 6.01 -16.52 -15.79
CA PHE A 352 6.05 -17.80 -15.09
C PHE A 352 5.45 -18.97 -15.87
N SER A 353 4.59 -18.71 -16.86
CA SER A 353 4.10 -19.72 -17.81
C SER A 353 5.06 -19.97 -18.99
N GLY A 354 6.20 -19.26 -19.05
CA GLY A 354 7.21 -19.41 -20.10
C GLY A 354 6.84 -18.73 -21.42
N ARG A 355 5.86 -17.80 -21.42
CA ARG A 355 5.51 -17.01 -22.61
C ARG A 355 6.45 -15.82 -22.84
N CYS A 356 7.18 -15.40 -21.80
CA CYS A 356 8.26 -14.42 -21.88
C CYS A 356 9.56 -15.02 -21.36
N ASP A 357 10.68 -14.47 -21.81
CA ASP A 357 12.03 -14.83 -21.37
C ASP A 357 12.49 -13.97 -20.20
N VAL A 358 11.98 -12.74 -20.13
CA VAL A 358 12.35 -11.73 -19.14
C VAL A 358 11.09 -11.10 -18.54
N LEU A 359 11.07 -10.92 -17.22
CA LEU A 359 10.10 -10.07 -16.51
C LEU A 359 10.81 -8.82 -16.00
N THR A 360 10.23 -7.65 -16.24
CA THR A 360 10.72 -6.38 -15.67
C THR A 360 9.72 -5.81 -14.67
N LEU A 361 10.21 -5.54 -13.46
CA LEU A 361 9.53 -4.86 -12.35
C LEU A 361 10.60 -4.21 -11.46
N ASP A 362 10.20 -3.51 -10.41
CA ASP A 362 11.13 -3.12 -9.36
C ASP A 362 11.77 -4.35 -8.71
N THR A 363 13.07 -4.30 -8.45
CA THR A 363 13.83 -5.42 -7.88
C THR A 363 13.26 -5.94 -6.56
N SER A 364 12.66 -5.08 -5.73
CA SER A 364 11.94 -5.49 -4.52
C SER A 364 10.70 -6.35 -4.84
N ASP A 365 9.97 -6.01 -5.91
CA ASP A 365 8.80 -6.77 -6.32
C ASP A 365 9.20 -8.08 -6.99
N LEU A 366 10.23 -8.06 -7.86
CA LEU A 366 10.80 -9.28 -8.43
C LEU A 366 11.25 -10.26 -7.33
N ALA A 367 12.01 -9.77 -6.35
CA ALA A 367 12.54 -10.59 -5.26
C ALA A 367 11.41 -11.18 -4.41
N SER A 368 10.41 -10.37 -4.07
CA SER A 368 9.23 -10.82 -3.33
C SER A 368 8.41 -11.85 -4.11
N LEU A 369 8.21 -11.65 -5.42
CA LEU A 369 7.44 -12.57 -6.25
C LEU A 369 8.14 -13.91 -6.41
N ILE A 370 9.46 -13.90 -6.66
CA ILE A 370 10.26 -15.11 -6.90
C ILE A 370 10.42 -15.91 -5.61
N SER A 371 10.76 -15.25 -4.49
CA SER A 371 11.01 -15.92 -3.20
C SER A 371 9.80 -16.68 -2.65
N PHE A 372 8.59 -16.29 -3.04
CA PHE A 372 7.36 -16.93 -2.60
C PHE A 372 6.97 -18.15 -3.42
N ARG A 373 7.77 -18.53 -4.42
CA ARG A 373 7.49 -19.66 -5.31
C ARG A 373 8.18 -20.94 -4.83
N ASP A 374 7.55 -22.07 -5.13
CA ASP A 374 8.13 -23.39 -4.87
C ASP A 374 9.37 -23.67 -5.76
N ASP A 375 9.43 -23.04 -6.94
CA ASP A 375 10.50 -23.15 -7.94
C ASP A 375 11.42 -21.92 -7.95
N ALA A 376 11.51 -21.18 -6.83
CA ALA A 376 12.29 -19.94 -6.72
C ALA A 376 13.73 -20.04 -7.26
N THR A 377 14.38 -21.21 -7.08
CA THR A 377 15.77 -21.46 -7.50
C THR A 377 15.98 -21.49 -9.02
N ASP A 378 14.90 -21.57 -9.79
CA ASP A 378 14.91 -21.62 -11.25
C ASP A 378 14.97 -20.22 -11.88
N TYR A 379 14.90 -19.17 -11.07
CA TYR A 379 14.93 -17.78 -11.50
C TYR A 379 16.12 -17.03 -10.92
N VAL A 380 16.58 -16.01 -11.65
CA VAL A 380 17.63 -15.11 -11.21
C VAL A 380 17.23 -13.66 -11.52
N ILE A 381 17.48 -12.76 -10.57
CA ILE A 381 17.36 -11.32 -10.77
C ILE A 381 18.74 -10.81 -11.18
N LEU A 382 18.79 -10.15 -12.33
CA LEU A 382 20.03 -9.61 -12.86
C LEU A 382 20.50 -8.39 -12.04
N PRO A 383 21.81 -8.13 -11.94
CA PRO A 383 22.33 -7.01 -11.15
C PRO A 383 22.06 -5.63 -11.79
N GLN A 384 21.67 -5.57 -13.06
CA GLN A 384 21.39 -4.31 -13.75
C GLN A 384 20.03 -3.75 -13.35
N VAL A 385 20.00 -2.46 -13.03
CA VAL A 385 18.79 -1.66 -12.83
C VAL A 385 18.79 -0.46 -13.79
N ILE A 386 17.62 -0.09 -14.29
CA ILE A 386 17.43 1.00 -15.27
C ILE A 386 16.71 2.22 -14.68
N SER A 387 16.36 2.14 -13.40
CA SER A 387 15.91 3.28 -12.59
C SER A 387 16.52 3.19 -11.19
N ILE A 388 16.39 4.27 -10.43
CA ILE A 388 16.79 4.32 -9.03
C ILE A 388 15.54 4.67 -8.23
N GLU A 389 15.15 3.75 -7.34
CA GLU A 389 14.01 3.90 -6.44
C GLU A 389 14.54 3.73 -5.01
N PRO A 390 15.00 4.82 -4.36
CA PRO A 390 15.54 4.77 -3.02
C PRO A 390 14.41 4.56 -2.01
N LEU A 391 14.38 3.40 -1.36
CA LEU A 391 13.36 3.03 -0.38
C LEU A 391 13.81 3.44 1.01
N ALA A 392 13.01 4.24 1.70
CA ALA A 392 13.37 4.85 2.98
C ALA A 392 12.24 4.74 4.02
N PRO A 393 12.59 4.73 5.32
CA PRO A 393 11.64 5.05 6.39
C PRO A 393 11.05 6.45 6.19
N VAL A 394 9.79 6.61 6.59
CA VAL A 394 9.05 7.87 6.47
C VAL A 394 8.48 8.24 7.83
N VAL A 395 8.60 9.52 8.19
CA VAL A 395 8.03 10.10 9.42
C VAL A 395 7.15 11.30 9.06
N ARG A 396 6.40 11.82 10.04
CA ARG A 396 5.64 13.06 9.84
C ARG A 396 6.59 14.24 9.69
N GLU A 397 6.24 15.17 8.81
CA GLU A 397 6.97 16.44 8.68
C GLU A 397 6.83 17.26 9.97
N GLY A 398 7.86 18.05 10.28
CA GLY A 398 7.86 18.96 11.44
C GLY A 398 8.23 18.31 12.78
N ASP A 399 8.68 17.06 12.77
CA ASP A 399 9.22 16.34 13.95
C ASP A 399 10.69 15.94 13.71
N SER A 400 11.57 16.94 13.77
CA SER A 400 13.00 16.74 13.53
C SER A 400 13.65 15.81 14.56
N GLU A 401 13.19 15.81 15.82
CA GLU A 401 13.74 14.90 16.84
C GLU A 401 13.48 13.44 16.46
N TRP A 402 12.24 13.12 16.07
CA TRP A 402 11.90 11.76 15.65
C TRP A 402 12.58 11.37 14.33
N LEU A 403 12.64 12.28 13.37
CA LEU A 403 13.38 12.08 12.12
C LEU A 403 14.86 11.77 12.39
N ASP A 404 15.51 12.54 13.27
CA ASP A 404 16.90 12.35 13.65
C ASP A 404 17.12 10.97 14.27
N ILE A 405 16.24 10.51 15.17
CA ILE A 405 16.33 9.18 15.77
C ILE A 405 16.28 8.09 14.70
N VAL A 406 15.30 8.15 13.80
CA VAL A 406 15.14 7.16 12.72
C VAL A 406 16.36 7.19 11.79
N ASN A 407 16.81 8.37 11.38
CA ASN A 407 17.99 8.56 10.52
C ASN A 407 19.26 8.02 11.16
N TRP A 408 19.53 8.38 12.40
CA TRP A 408 20.73 7.94 13.08
C TRP A 408 20.67 6.44 13.37
N VAL A 409 19.51 5.83 13.67
CA VAL A 409 19.45 4.36 13.71
C VAL A 409 19.86 3.73 12.37
N VAL A 410 19.38 4.25 11.23
CA VAL A 410 19.79 3.77 9.90
C VAL A 410 21.29 3.93 9.69
N HIS A 411 21.84 5.12 9.90
CA HIS A 411 23.27 5.38 9.73
C HIS A 411 24.13 4.55 10.69
N GLY A 412 23.71 4.35 11.94
CA GLY A 412 24.45 3.56 12.91
C GLY A 412 24.60 2.11 12.51
N LEU A 413 23.57 1.51 11.89
CA LEU A 413 23.64 0.16 11.36
C LEU A 413 24.57 0.04 10.15
N ILE A 414 24.62 1.07 9.29
CA ILE A 414 25.55 1.15 8.16
C ILE A 414 26.99 1.35 8.68
N ALA A 415 27.20 2.28 9.61
CA ALA A 415 28.50 2.53 10.26
C ALA A 415 29.04 1.27 10.95
N ALA A 416 28.16 0.51 11.62
CA ALA A 416 28.54 -0.74 12.25
C ALA A 416 29.13 -1.72 11.24
N GLU A 417 28.53 -1.82 10.05
CA GLU A 417 29.05 -2.66 8.98
C GLU A 417 30.40 -2.13 8.45
N GLU A 418 30.48 -0.83 8.16
CA GLU A 418 31.71 -0.16 7.71
C GLU A 418 32.89 -0.42 8.67
N MET A 419 32.62 -0.49 9.97
CA MET A 419 33.60 -0.73 11.03
C MET A 419 33.79 -2.20 11.40
N GLY A 420 33.07 -3.14 10.77
CA GLY A 420 33.12 -4.56 11.09
C GLY A 420 32.53 -4.95 12.45
N ILE A 421 31.67 -4.09 13.00
CA ILE A 421 30.89 -4.35 14.22
C ILE A 421 29.69 -5.20 13.82
N THR A 422 29.50 -6.32 14.49
CA THR A 422 28.44 -7.30 14.23
C THR A 422 27.65 -7.56 15.49
N ARG A 423 26.49 -8.20 15.35
CA ARG A 423 25.74 -8.70 16.51
C ARG A 423 26.59 -9.55 17.44
N ALA A 424 27.51 -10.35 16.88
CA ALA A 424 28.33 -11.29 17.64
C ALA A 424 29.48 -10.63 18.43
N ASN A 425 29.95 -9.45 18.03
CA ASN A 425 31.11 -8.81 18.65
C ASN A 425 30.80 -7.46 19.35
N VAL A 426 29.61 -6.88 19.16
CA VAL A 426 29.27 -5.55 19.66
C VAL A 426 29.49 -5.37 21.16
N GLU A 427 29.13 -6.35 21.98
CA GLU A 427 29.35 -6.30 23.44
C GLU A 427 30.84 -6.29 23.79
N SER A 428 31.63 -7.10 23.09
CA SER A 428 33.08 -7.17 23.31
C SER A 428 33.80 -5.89 22.89
N LEU A 429 33.34 -5.26 21.81
CA LEU A 429 33.86 -3.99 21.31
C LEU A 429 33.41 -2.80 22.17
N ALA A 430 32.19 -2.85 22.73
CA ALA A 430 31.73 -1.84 23.69
C ALA A 430 32.55 -1.90 25.00
N ALA A 431 32.92 -3.10 25.46
CA ALA A 431 33.75 -3.28 26.64
C ALA A 431 35.20 -2.83 26.43
N ASN A 432 35.76 -3.05 25.22
CA ASN A 432 37.14 -2.71 24.88
C ASN A 432 37.22 -2.12 23.45
N PRO A 433 36.81 -0.87 23.25
CA PRO A 433 36.78 -0.28 21.92
C PRO A 433 38.20 -0.14 21.33
N PRO A 434 38.43 -0.56 20.08
CA PRO A 434 39.76 -0.55 19.46
C PRO A 434 40.23 0.87 19.07
N ASN A 435 39.30 1.80 18.89
CA ASN A 435 39.56 3.19 18.54
C ASN A 435 38.40 4.10 19.00
N ALA A 436 38.61 5.41 18.91
CA ALA A 436 37.63 6.41 19.35
C ALA A 436 36.34 6.41 18.50
N GLU A 437 36.40 6.10 17.21
CA GLU A 437 35.22 6.09 16.33
C GLU A 437 34.25 4.97 16.73
N VAL A 438 34.77 3.75 16.98
CA VAL A 438 33.96 2.63 17.50
C VAL A 438 33.39 2.96 18.87
N ALA A 439 34.19 3.55 19.76
CA ALA A 439 33.70 3.96 21.08
C ALA A 439 32.56 4.98 20.98
N ARG A 440 32.67 5.94 20.05
CA ARG A 440 31.67 6.99 19.83
C ARG A 440 30.36 6.42 19.32
N LEU A 441 30.42 5.55 18.31
CA LEU A 441 29.25 4.87 17.77
C LEU A 441 28.54 4.02 18.84
N LEU A 442 29.30 3.32 19.68
CA LEU A 442 28.76 2.42 20.69
C LEU A 442 28.35 3.11 22.01
N GLY A 443 28.55 4.43 22.13
CA GLY A 443 28.18 5.15 23.35
C GLY A 443 28.98 4.76 24.59
N VAL A 444 30.28 4.50 24.41
CA VAL A 444 31.19 4.06 25.50
C VAL A 444 32.42 4.96 25.57
N PRO A 445 33.07 5.08 26.76
CA PRO A 445 34.28 5.88 26.89
C PRO A 445 35.46 5.23 26.16
N PHE A 446 36.33 6.05 25.56
CA PHE A 446 37.60 5.59 24.98
C PHE A 446 38.78 6.07 25.81
N GLN A 447 39.63 5.14 26.27
CA GLN A 447 40.86 5.44 27.03
C GLN A 447 40.65 6.38 28.23
N GLY A 448 39.51 6.26 28.92
CA GLY A 448 39.16 7.09 30.08
C GLY A 448 38.68 8.51 29.74
N GLY A 449 38.39 8.79 28.46
CA GLY A 449 37.67 9.99 28.04
C GLY A 449 36.16 9.91 28.30
N ASP A 450 35.46 10.98 27.99
CA ASP A 450 34.01 11.07 28.15
C ASP A 450 33.26 10.25 27.08
N VAL A 451 32.03 9.86 27.42
CA VAL A 451 31.07 9.29 26.46
C VAL A 451 30.55 10.41 25.57
N ALA A 452 30.41 10.15 24.27
CA ALA A 452 29.77 11.13 23.37
C ALA A 452 28.30 11.32 23.75
N ASP A 453 27.92 12.58 23.92
CA ASP A 453 26.55 12.99 24.21
C ASP A 453 25.93 13.57 22.94
N TYR A 454 24.92 12.87 22.41
CA TYR A 454 24.17 13.27 21.22
C TYR A 454 22.81 13.90 21.56
N GLY A 455 22.55 14.17 22.85
CA GLY A 455 21.24 14.66 23.28
C GLY A 455 20.15 13.59 23.32
N PHE A 456 20.48 12.33 23.02
CA PHE A 456 19.57 11.19 23.20
C PHE A 456 19.72 10.62 24.62
N PRO A 457 18.64 10.29 25.36
CA PRO A 457 18.72 9.91 26.77
C PRO A 457 19.63 8.71 27.08
N ASP A 458 19.75 7.78 26.13
CA ASP A 458 20.63 6.63 26.24
C ASP A 458 21.79 6.74 25.23
N PRO A 459 23.03 6.96 25.68
CA PRO A 459 24.17 7.05 24.78
C PRO A 459 24.44 5.74 24.03
N GLN A 460 23.97 4.60 24.55
CA GLN A 460 24.20 3.27 23.97
C GLN A 460 23.11 2.82 22.98
N PHE A 461 22.22 3.72 22.54
CA PHE A 461 21.08 3.36 21.70
C PHE A 461 21.48 2.58 20.42
N ILE A 462 22.57 2.96 19.75
CA ILE A 462 23.08 2.25 18.58
C ILE A 462 23.69 0.89 18.94
N GLN A 463 24.43 0.80 20.06
CA GLN A 463 24.94 -0.48 20.55
C GLN A 463 23.79 -1.47 20.76
N ARG A 464 22.66 -1.02 21.33
CA ARG A 464 21.47 -1.85 21.56
C ARG A 464 20.79 -2.24 20.26
N ALA A 465 20.67 -1.33 19.30
CA ALA A 465 20.17 -1.65 17.96
C ALA A 465 21.02 -2.75 17.29
N ILE A 466 22.35 -2.62 17.30
CA ILE A 466 23.26 -3.63 16.73
C ILE A 466 23.17 -4.96 17.48
N ALA A 467 23.08 -4.94 18.82
CA ALA A 467 22.92 -6.17 19.60
C ALA A 467 21.60 -6.90 19.30
N ALA A 468 20.55 -6.15 18.99
CA ALA A 468 19.24 -6.69 18.66
C ALA A 468 19.19 -7.27 17.24
N VAL A 469 19.64 -6.50 16.23
CA VAL A 469 19.41 -6.82 14.81
C VAL A 469 20.69 -7.00 13.98
N GLY A 470 21.88 -6.85 14.57
CA GLY A 470 23.14 -6.82 13.83
C GLY A 470 23.34 -5.54 13.03
N ASN A 471 24.39 -5.48 12.22
CA ASN A 471 24.64 -4.36 11.32
C ASN A 471 23.80 -4.42 10.03
N TYR A 472 23.90 -3.40 9.17
CA TYR A 472 23.16 -3.34 7.90
C TYR A 472 23.40 -4.57 7.02
N GLY A 473 24.66 -4.96 6.82
CA GLY A 473 25.00 -6.14 6.02
C GLY A 473 24.44 -7.46 6.56
N GLU A 474 24.40 -7.64 7.89
CA GLU A 474 23.76 -8.78 8.54
C GLU A 474 22.23 -8.78 8.33
N ILE A 475 21.60 -7.60 8.33
CA ILE A 475 20.17 -7.44 8.02
C ILE A 475 19.92 -7.78 6.56
N TYR A 476 20.69 -7.19 5.64
CA TYR A 476 20.57 -7.40 4.21
C TYR A 476 20.72 -8.87 3.86
N ALA A 477 21.80 -9.52 4.31
CA ALA A 477 22.13 -10.90 3.98
C ALA A 477 21.05 -11.90 4.41
N ARG A 478 20.39 -11.68 5.56
CA ARG A 478 19.36 -12.60 6.07
C ARG A 478 17.95 -12.32 5.54
N THR A 479 17.73 -11.17 4.90
CA THR A 479 16.40 -10.75 4.43
C THR A 479 16.33 -10.81 2.92
N VAL A 480 16.95 -9.84 2.24
CA VAL A 480 16.84 -9.67 0.78
C VAL A 480 18.04 -10.23 0.01
N GLY A 481 19.16 -10.49 0.68
CA GLY A 481 20.45 -10.72 0.04
C GLY A 481 20.59 -12.02 -0.78
N GLU A 482 19.66 -12.96 -0.63
CA GLU A 482 19.59 -14.13 -1.51
C GLU A 482 19.05 -13.77 -2.91
N TYR A 483 18.17 -12.77 -2.99
CA TYR A 483 17.42 -12.44 -4.21
C TYR A 483 17.83 -11.11 -4.84
N ILE A 484 18.26 -10.14 -4.03
CA ILE A 484 18.76 -8.85 -4.50
C ILE A 484 20.28 -8.86 -4.41
N PRO A 485 21.02 -8.91 -5.54
CA PRO A 485 22.47 -8.87 -5.54
C PRO A 485 22.96 -7.58 -4.88
N ARG A 486 23.94 -7.72 -3.98
CA ARG A 486 24.53 -6.57 -3.28
C ARG A 486 25.87 -6.13 -3.85
N ALA A 487 26.79 -7.06 -4.04
CA ALA A 487 28.16 -6.76 -4.42
C ALA A 487 28.21 -5.97 -5.72
N CYS A 488 28.94 -4.85 -5.71
CA CYS A 488 29.10 -3.95 -6.85
C CYS A 488 27.79 -3.38 -7.43
N THR A 489 26.74 -3.33 -6.61
CA THR A 489 25.47 -2.66 -6.92
C THR A 489 25.30 -1.41 -6.06
N LEU A 490 24.22 -0.66 -6.28
CA LEU A 490 23.87 0.51 -5.46
C LEU A 490 23.79 0.21 -3.96
N ASN A 491 23.45 -1.04 -3.58
CA ASN A 491 23.29 -1.46 -2.19
C ASN A 491 24.62 -1.89 -1.51
N ASP A 492 25.72 -1.89 -2.24
CA ASP A 492 27.05 -2.10 -1.65
C ASP A 492 27.47 -0.86 -0.84
N LEU A 493 28.50 -1.00 -0.02
CA LEU A 493 29.12 0.14 0.66
C LEU A 493 29.92 1.00 -0.34
N VAL A 494 29.92 2.32 -0.13
CA VAL A 494 30.80 3.26 -0.85
C VAL A 494 32.26 2.95 -0.55
N ILE A 495 32.55 2.56 0.70
CA ILE A 495 33.89 2.18 1.15
C ILE A 495 34.09 0.67 1.00
N ASN A 496 35.36 0.22 0.94
CA ASN A 496 35.74 -1.19 0.83
C ASN A 496 35.27 -1.92 -0.45
N ASN A 497 34.80 -1.20 -1.47
CA ASN A 497 34.35 -1.74 -2.76
C ASN A 497 35.47 -1.91 -3.81
N SER A 498 36.74 -1.96 -3.40
CA SER A 498 37.92 -1.99 -4.29
C SER A 498 37.99 -3.18 -5.27
N GLY A 499 37.10 -4.16 -5.15
CA GLY A 499 36.97 -5.29 -6.08
C GLY A 499 35.97 -5.05 -7.22
N CYS A 500 35.28 -3.91 -7.25
CA CYS A 500 34.27 -3.62 -8.25
C CYS A 500 34.87 -3.01 -9.53
N PRO A 501 34.30 -3.30 -10.71
CA PRO A 501 34.71 -2.67 -11.96
C PRO A 501 34.62 -1.14 -11.91
N ASP A 502 35.41 -0.44 -12.72
CA ASP A 502 35.40 1.03 -12.78
C ASP A 502 33.97 1.56 -13.08
N GLY A 503 33.51 2.50 -12.24
CA GLY A 503 32.15 3.04 -12.33
C GLY A 503 31.06 2.15 -11.73
N GLN A 504 31.42 0.98 -11.18
CA GLN A 504 30.53 0.11 -10.40
C GLN A 504 30.96 0.17 -8.93
N GLY A 505 30.01 0.46 -8.05
CA GLY A 505 30.27 0.60 -6.64
C GLY A 505 29.01 0.95 -5.87
N GLY A 506 29.07 0.70 -4.58
CA GLY A 506 28.03 1.03 -3.63
C GLY A 506 27.73 2.51 -3.50
N ILE A 507 26.49 2.83 -3.13
CA ILE A 507 26.10 4.16 -2.67
C ILE A 507 25.56 4.15 -1.23
N MET A 508 25.68 3.01 -0.52
CA MET A 508 25.40 2.97 0.91
C MET A 508 26.59 3.54 1.68
N TYR A 509 26.34 4.55 2.52
CA TYR A 509 27.36 5.13 3.39
C TYR A 509 26.73 5.67 4.68
N SER A 510 27.50 5.66 5.75
CA SER A 510 27.12 6.31 7.00
C SER A 510 27.52 7.77 7.03
N TYR A 511 26.69 8.61 7.65
CA TYR A 511 27.13 9.90 8.15
C TYR A 511 28.00 9.69 9.40
N PRO A 512 29.00 10.54 9.65
CA PRO A 512 29.92 10.32 10.75
C PRO A 512 29.27 10.65 12.10
N TYR A 513 29.33 9.72 13.04
CA TYR A 513 29.04 9.95 14.46
C TYR A 513 30.18 10.76 15.07
N ARG A 514 30.01 12.07 15.28
CA ARG A 514 31.05 12.98 15.76
C ARG A 514 30.55 14.03 16.74
#